data_AF-A0A5C5X9N4-F1
#
_entry.id   AF-A0A5C5X9N4-F1
#
_cell.length_a   1.000
_cell.length_b   1.000
_cell.length_c   1.000
_cell.angle_alpha   90.00
_cell.angle_beta   90.00
_cell.angle_gamma   90.00
#
_symmetry.space_group_name_H-M   'P 1'
#
loop_
_entity.id
_entity.type
_entity.pdbx_description
1 polymer ?
#
loop_
_entity_poly.entity_id
_entity_poly.type
_entity_poly.pdbx_seq_one_letter_code
_entity_poly.pdbx_strand_id
1 'polypeptide(L)'
;MLVHPEVAFRDCQHCLEFFYEEDGPNIGKVKCGRDKQPLKRPMGCPAPCRREGGSCPKGTPEKPVELSVRQAKAYEHFRRCRITGQWPDDELVMQRAVALSELEEGNSRRQQSDAIAGAVQLAMVTALTGN
;
A
#
# COMPACT_ATOMS: atom_id res chain seq x y z
N MET A 1 5.98 -0.37 -5.89
CA MET A 1 5.07 0.30 -4.93
C MET A 1 5.51 0.01 -3.51
N LEU A 2 6.60 0.66 -3.06
CA LEU A 2 7.03 0.55 -1.67
C LEU A 2 6.25 1.56 -0.83
N VAL A 3 6.19 2.83 -1.23
CA VAL A 3 5.60 3.93 -0.43
C VAL A 3 4.06 3.97 -0.32
N HIS A 4 3.36 3.02 -0.96
CA HIS A 4 1.90 2.87 -0.92
C HIS A 4 1.50 1.39 -0.81
N PRO A 5 1.86 0.71 0.30
CA PRO A 5 1.57 -0.71 0.49
C PRO A 5 0.07 -1.03 0.45
N GLU A 6 -0.78 -0.09 0.87
CA GLU A 6 -2.24 -0.19 0.91
C GLU A 6 -2.89 -0.35 -0.46
N VAL A 7 -2.21 0.07 -1.54
CA VAL A 7 -2.68 -0.10 -2.92
C VAL A 7 -1.87 -1.17 -3.65
N ALA A 8 -0.60 -1.40 -3.27
CA ALA A 8 0.36 -2.26 -3.97
C ALA A 8 -0.22 -3.63 -4.38
N PHE A 9 -0.88 -4.30 -3.45
CA PHE A 9 -1.42 -5.65 -3.62
C PHE A 9 -2.87 -5.70 -4.12
N ARG A 10 -3.53 -4.55 -4.29
CA ARG A 10 -4.91 -4.51 -4.81
C ARG A 10 -4.93 -4.97 -6.27
N ASP A 11 -5.82 -5.90 -6.59
CA ASP A 11 -6.11 -6.24 -7.97
C ASP A 11 -6.80 -5.06 -8.68
N CYS A 12 -6.34 -4.72 -9.88
CA CYS A 12 -6.82 -3.55 -10.61
C CYS A 12 -8.27 -3.74 -11.10
N GLN A 13 -8.65 -4.95 -11.52
CA GLN A 13 -10.01 -5.23 -11.98
C GLN A 13 -10.99 -5.20 -10.80
N HIS A 14 -10.60 -5.80 -9.68
CA HIS A 14 -11.39 -5.77 -8.45
C HIS A 14 -11.57 -4.33 -7.92
N CYS A 15 -10.54 -3.48 -7.98
CA CYS A 15 -10.63 -2.08 -7.59
C CYS A 15 -11.57 -1.25 -8.50
N LEU A 16 -11.65 -1.60 -9.79
CA LEU A 16 -12.58 -0.96 -10.73
C LEU A 16 -14.02 -1.35 -10.43
N GLU A 17 -14.27 -2.59 -10.02
CA GLU A 17 -15.61 -3.09 -9.73
C GLU A 17 -16.12 -2.67 -8.33
N PHE A 18 -15.26 -2.72 -7.31
CA PHE A 18 -15.65 -2.56 -5.92
C PHE A 18 -15.10 -1.28 -5.28
N PHE A 19 -15.81 -0.81 -4.26
CA PHE A 19 -15.48 0.44 -3.59
C PHE A 19 -14.49 0.21 -2.45
N TYR A 20 -13.28 0.74 -2.60
CA TYR A 20 -12.25 0.73 -1.56
C TYR A 20 -12.25 2.02 -0.76
N GLU A 21 -11.84 1.92 0.51
CA GLU A 21 -11.45 3.07 1.32
C GLU A 21 -10.14 3.66 0.79
N GLU A 22 -10.18 4.94 0.45
CA GLU A 22 -9.04 5.67 -0.10
C GLU A 22 -8.42 6.65 0.91
N ASP A 23 -9.03 6.79 2.10
CA ASP A 23 -8.56 7.63 3.19
C ASP A 23 -8.88 7.02 4.57
N GLY A 24 -8.32 7.63 5.61
CA GLY A 24 -8.57 7.27 7.00
C GLY A 24 -7.96 5.92 7.43
N PRO A 25 -8.37 5.41 8.61
CA PRO A 25 -7.75 4.24 9.25
C PRO A 25 -8.04 2.91 8.54
N ASN A 26 -8.95 2.92 7.55
CA ASN A 26 -9.32 1.73 6.78
C ASN A 26 -8.83 1.78 5.33
N ILE A 27 -7.97 2.74 4.98
CA ILE A 27 -7.37 2.83 3.65
C ILE A 27 -6.83 1.47 3.19
N GLY A 28 -7.13 1.07 1.96
CA GLY A 28 -6.75 -0.27 1.48
C GLY A 28 -7.85 -1.32 1.57
N LYS A 29 -8.84 -1.14 2.43
CA LYS A 29 -9.90 -2.13 2.64
C LYS A 29 -11.05 -1.91 1.67
N VAL A 30 -11.64 -3.01 1.20
CA VAL A 30 -12.89 -2.97 0.45
C VAL A 30 -14.04 -2.66 1.40
N LYS A 31 -14.94 -1.76 1.00
CA LYS A 31 -16.17 -1.49 1.74
C LYS A 31 -17.12 -2.66 1.56
N CYS A 32 -17.68 -3.15 2.66
CA CYS A 32 -18.70 -4.19 2.63
C CYS A 32 -20.06 -3.67 3.06
N GLY A 33 -21.11 -4.23 2.49
CA GLY A 33 -22.49 -4.02 2.92
C GLY A 33 -22.80 -4.71 4.25
N ARG A 34 -24.06 -4.61 4.71
CA ARG A 34 -24.53 -5.29 5.93
C ARG A 34 -24.48 -6.82 5.80
N ASP A 35 -24.59 -7.32 4.57
CA ASP A 35 -24.43 -8.71 4.17
C ASP A 35 -22.98 -9.19 4.10
N LYS A 36 -22.03 -8.32 4.46
CA LYS A 36 -20.57 -8.54 4.39
C LYS A 36 -20.05 -8.71 2.96
N GLN A 37 -20.85 -8.45 1.94
CA GLN A 37 -20.42 -8.52 0.54
C GLN A 37 -19.74 -7.22 0.11
N PRO A 38 -18.71 -7.28 -0.75
CA PRO A 38 -18.09 -6.09 -1.33
C PRO A 38 -19.11 -5.17 -2.01
N LEU A 39 -19.11 -3.90 -1.63
CA LEU A 39 -19.96 -2.90 -2.27
C LEU A 39 -19.41 -2.58 -3.66
N LYS A 40 -20.28 -2.72 -4.66
CA LYS A 40 -19.96 -2.25 -6.01
C LYS A 40 -19.71 -0.74 -5.99
N ARG A 41 -18.79 -0.32 -6.84
CA ARG A 41 -18.44 1.09 -7.00
C ARG A 41 -19.67 1.89 -7.48
N PRO A 42 -20.09 2.95 -6.76
CA PRO A 42 -21.23 3.76 -7.16
C PRO A 42 -21.00 4.46 -8.50
N MET A 43 -22.08 4.65 -9.25
CA MET A 43 -22.07 5.48 -10.46
C MET A 43 -21.64 6.91 -10.09
N GLY A 44 -20.72 7.49 -10.85
CA GLY A 44 -20.17 8.83 -10.57
C GLY A 44 -18.99 8.85 -9.58
N CYS A 45 -18.58 7.71 -9.02
CA CYS A 45 -17.42 7.63 -8.13
C CYS A 45 -16.26 6.83 -8.78
N PRO A 46 -15.53 7.41 -9.75
CA PRO A 46 -14.46 6.70 -10.45
C PRO A 46 -13.36 6.22 -9.50
N ALA A 47 -12.79 5.04 -9.80
CA ALA A 47 -11.59 4.55 -9.13
C ALA A 47 -10.44 5.57 -9.27
N PRO A 48 -9.48 5.63 -8.35
CA PRO A 48 -8.37 6.59 -8.41
C PRO A 48 -7.62 6.60 -9.74
N CYS A 49 -7.49 5.44 -10.40
CA CYS A 49 -6.83 5.30 -11.70
C CYS A 49 -7.65 5.84 -12.88
N ARG A 50 -8.93 6.16 -12.66
CA ARG A 50 -9.88 6.70 -13.65
C ARG A 50 -10.33 8.14 -13.33
N ARG A 51 -9.91 8.70 -12.20
CA ARG A 51 -10.16 10.11 -11.89
C ARG A 51 -9.42 10.99 -12.89
N GLU A 52 -9.98 12.16 -13.19
CA GLU A 52 -9.30 13.18 -13.99
C GLU A 52 -7.95 13.53 -13.33
N GLY A 53 -6.88 13.52 -14.13
CA GLY A 53 -5.50 13.70 -13.65
C GLY A 53 -4.81 12.44 -13.10
N GLY A 54 -5.51 11.31 -12.93
CA GLY A 54 -4.94 10.01 -12.58
C GLY A 54 -4.19 9.99 -11.24
N SER A 55 -4.89 9.74 -10.13
CA SER A 55 -4.31 9.83 -8.78
C SER A 55 -3.85 8.48 -8.21
N CYS A 56 -3.91 7.39 -8.98
CA CYS A 56 -3.53 6.07 -8.46
C CYS A 56 -2.00 5.89 -8.48
N PRO A 57 -1.36 5.60 -7.34
CA PRO A 57 0.08 5.37 -7.30
C PRO A 57 0.54 4.09 -8.03
N LYS A 58 -0.38 3.17 -8.37
CA LYS A 58 -0.11 2.02 -9.27
C LYS A 58 -0.16 2.39 -10.75
N GLY A 59 -0.56 3.60 -11.12
CA GLY A 59 -0.91 3.95 -12.49
C GLY A 59 -2.29 3.42 -12.89
N THR A 60 -2.48 3.18 -14.19
CA THR A 60 -3.72 2.60 -14.72
C THR A 60 -3.53 1.13 -15.06
N PRO A 61 -4.60 0.33 -15.21
CA PRO A 61 -4.48 -1.05 -15.66
C PRO A 61 -3.74 -1.18 -17.00
N GLU A 62 -3.89 -0.20 -17.89
CA GLU A 62 -3.23 -0.17 -19.20
C GLU A 62 -1.79 0.38 -19.14
N LYS A 63 -1.47 1.15 -18.10
CA LYS A 63 -0.17 1.79 -17.89
C LYS A 63 0.23 1.67 -16.41
N PRO A 64 0.58 0.46 -15.96
CA PRO A 64 1.00 0.26 -14.58
C PRO A 64 2.35 0.95 -14.33
N VAL A 65 2.50 1.50 -13.12
CA VAL A 65 3.80 2.01 -12.65
C VAL A 65 4.62 0.83 -12.17
N GLU A 66 5.57 0.42 -13.00
CA GLU A 66 6.50 -0.67 -12.71
C GLU A 66 7.91 -0.14 -12.43
N LEU A 67 8.70 -0.92 -11.68
CA LEU A 67 10.13 -0.64 -11.58
C LEU A 67 10.76 -0.90 -12.94
N SER A 68 11.59 0.04 -13.41
CA SER A 68 12.48 -0.24 -14.54
C SER A 68 13.38 -1.44 -14.22
N VAL A 69 13.88 -2.13 -15.26
CA VAL A 69 14.80 -3.27 -15.10
C VAL A 69 16.00 -2.91 -14.20
N ARG A 70 16.53 -1.68 -14.32
CA ARG A 70 17.62 -1.19 -13.48
C ARG A 70 17.20 -1.05 -12.02
N GLN A 71 16.03 -0.46 -11.75
CA GLN A 71 15.51 -0.30 -10.39
C GLN A 71 15.17 -1.65 -9.74
N ALA A 72 14.60 -2.58 -10.50
CA ALA A 72 14.31 -3.92 -10.03
C ALA A 72 15.60 -4.66 -9.61
N LYS A 73 16.65 -4.62 -10.44
CA LYS A 73 17.97 -5.19 -10.11
C LYS A 73 18.62 -4.52 -8.89
N ALA A 74 18.51 -3.20 -8.77
CA ALA A 74 19.03 -2.48 -7.61
C ALA A 74 18.32 -2.89 -6.32
N TYR A 75 16.99 -3.05 -6.36
CA TYR A 75 16.22 -3.51 -5.22
C TYR A 75 16.52 -4.98 -4.86
N GLU A 76 16.68 -5.86 -5.86
CA GLU A 76 17.10 -7.24 -5.66
C GLU A 76 18.50 -7.32 -5.01
N HIS A 77 19.45 -6.53 -5.50
CA HIS A 77 20.79 -6.44 -4.93
C HIS A 77 20.75 -5.99 -3.47
N PHE A 78 20.01 -4.92 -3.18
CA PHE A 78 19.76 -4.45 -1.81
C PHE A 78 19.19 -5.56 -0.91
N ARG A 79 18.16 -6.27 -1.36
CA ARG A 79 17.55 -7.37 -0.59
C ARG A 79 18.55 -8.48 -0.29
N ARG A 80 19.38 -8.85 -1.27
CA ARG A 80 20.42 -9.87 -1.10
C ARG A 80 21.45 -9.44 -0.06
N CYS A 81 21.99 -8.23 -0.18
CA CYS A 81 22.95 -7.68 0.79
C CYS A 81 22.38 -7.60 2.20
N ARG A 82 21.11 -7.21 2.34
CA ARG A 82 20.44 -7.18 3.65
C ARG A 82 20.28 -8.56 4.28
N ILE A 83 19.96 -9.57 3.48
CA ILE A 83 19.80 -10.96 3.96
C ILE A 83 21.16 -11.56 4.34
N THR A 84 22.20 -11.31 3.56
CA THR A 84 23.54 -11.87 3.82
C THR A 84 24.36 -11.06 4.83
N GLY A 85 23.97 -9.81 5.10
CA GLY A 85 24.76 -8.85 5.88
C GLY A 85 26.03 -8.37 5.17
N GLN A 86 26.21 -8.72 3.88
CA GLN A 86 27.40 -8.41 3.11
C GLN A 86 27.10 -7.28 2.12
N TRP A 87 27.77 -6.14 2.32
CA TRP A 87 27.67 -4.98 1.45
C TRP A 87 28.98 -4.79 0.67
N PRO A 88 28.90 -4.43 -0.61
CA PRO A 88 30.09 -3.99 -1.33
C PRO A 88 30.63 -2.68 -0.73
N ASP A 89 31.95 -2.50 -0.75
CA ASP A 89 32.62 -1.26 -0.35
C ASP A 89 32.50 -0.22 -1.47
N ASP A 90 31.27 0.27 -1.67
CA ASP A 90 30.91 1.27 -2.68
C ASP A 90 29.97 2.30 -2.05
N GLU A 91 30.41 3.55 -2.00
CA GLU A 91 29.68 4.64 -1.34
C GLU A 91 28.30 4.89 -1.98
N LEU A 92 28.17 4.78 -3.30
CA LEU A 92 26.90 4.95 -3.99
C LEU A 92 25.92 3.82 -3.66
N VAL A 93 26.42 2.59 -3.50
CA VAL A 93 25.59 1.45 -3.06
C VAL A 93 25.12 1.67 -1.63
N MET A 94 26.00 2.12 -0.74
CA MET A 94 25.67 2.40 0.66
C MET A 94 24.62 3.51 0.79
N GLN A 95 24.79 4.64 0.07
CA GLN A 95 23.81 5.73 0.08
C GLN A 95 22.43 5.27 -0.42
N ARG A 96 22.38 4.45 -1.48
CA ARG A 96 21.12 3.88 -1.99
C ARG A 96 20.50 2.87 -1.02
N ALA A 97 21.33 2.09 -0.33
CA ALA A 97 20.86 1.14 0.68
C ALA A 97 20.22 1.84 1.88
N VAL A 98 20.76 2.99 2.30
CA VAL A 98 20.13 3.83 3.33
C VAL A 98 18.75 4.29 2.87
N ALA A 99 18.64 4.89 1.69
CA ALA A 99 17.37 5.35 1.16
C ALA A 99 16.32 4.23 1.07
N LEU A 100 16.70 3.03 0.60
CA LEU A 100 15.79 1.88 0.54
C LEU A 100 15.39 1.38 1.94
N SER A 101 16.31 1.38 2.89
CA SER A 101 16.03 1.01 4.28
C SER A 101 15.02 1.96 4.93
N GLU A 102 15.19 3.27 4.75
CA GLU A 102 14.27 4.30 5.26
C GLU A 102 12.86 4.13 4.70
N LEU A 103 12.73 3.79 3.40
CA LEU A 103 11.44 3.52 2.78
C LEU A 103 10.76 2.28 3.37
N GLU A 104 11.51 1.19 3.60
CA GLU A 104 10.95 -0.03 4.18
C GLU A 104 10.59 0.13 5.66
N GLU A 105 11.40 0.83 6.44
CA GLU A 105 11.11 1.15 7.84
C GLU A 105 9.90 2.08 7.96
N GLY A 106 9.82 3.13 7.14
CA GLY A 106 8.69 4.04 7.11
C GLY A 106 7.37 3.32 6.85
N ASN A 107 7.38 2.36 5.92
CA ASN A 107 6.21 1.51 5.67
C ASN A 107 5.86 0.60 6.85
N SER A 108 6.86 -0.04 7.46
CA SER A 108 6.65 -0.94 8.59
C SER A 108 6.03 -0.18 9.77
N ARG A 109 6.51 1.04 10.04
CA ARG A 109 5.93 1.92 11.08
C ARG A 109 4.50 2.31 10.74
N ARG A 110 4.19 2.68 9.50
CA ARG A 110 2.82 2.99 9.06
C ARG A 110 1.88 1.79 9.24
N GLN A 111 2.28 0.61 8.80
CA GLN A 111 1.50 -0.62 8.98
C GLN A 111 1.23 -0.93 10.46
N GLN A 112 2.22 -0.73 11.33
CA GLN A 112 2.08 -0.95 12.76
C GLN A 112 1.15 0.08 13.40
N SER A 113 1.28 1.37 13.04
CA SER A 113 0.38 2.43 13.52
C SER A 113 -1.07 2.21 13.08
N ASP A 114 -1.30 1.81 11.82
CA ASP A 114 -2.63 1.52 11.29
C ASP A 114 -3.25 0.31 12.00
N ALA A 115 -2.45 -0.73 12.28
CA ALA A 115 -2.90 -1.90 13.02
C ALA A 115 -3.31 -1.55 14.47
N ILE A 116 -2.52 -0.70 15.15
CA ILE A 116 -2.83 -0.23 16.50
C ILE A 116 -4.08 0.65 16.49
N ALA A 117 -4.19 1.60 15.56
CA ALA A 117 -5.37 2.46 15.44
C ALA A 117 -6.65 1.65 15.20
N GLY A 118 -6.59 0.64 14.31
CA GLY A 118 -7.70 -0.28 14.08
C GLY A 118 -8.10 -1.08 15.33
N ALA A 119 -7.12 -1.55 16.11
CA ALA A 119 -7.37 -2.27 17.35
C ALA A 119 -8.01 -1.39 18.44
N VAL A 120 -7.55 -0.14 18.58
CA VAL A 120 -8.12 0.83 19.53
C VAL A 120 -9.56 1.19 19.14
N GLN A 121 -9.81 1.46 17.86
CA GLN A 121 -11.15 1.76 17.37
C GLN A 121 -12.13 0.60 17.64
N LEU A 122 -11.70 -0.63 17.40
CA LEU A 122 -12.50 -1.82 17.66
C LEU A 122 -12.81 -1.96 19.16
N ALA A 123 -11.80 -1.80 20.03
CA ALA A 123 -11.96 -1.88 21.47
C ALA A 123 -12.95 -0.82 22.00
N MET A 124 -12.90 0.42 21.50
CA MET A 124 -13.82 1.48 21.87
C MET A 124 -15.26 1.20 21.42
N VAL A 125 -15.46 0.70 20.20
CA VAL A 125 -16.80 0.33 19.71
C VAL A 125 -17.38 -0.82 20.52
N THR A 126 -16.59 -1.87 20.82
CA THR A 126 -17.05 -2.99 21.64
C THR A 126 -17.39 -2.58 23.08
N ALA A 127 -16.68 -1.60 23.64
CA ALA A 127 -16.96 -1.08 24.98
C ALA A 127 -18.25 -0.23 25.04
N LEU A 128 -18.69 0.33 23.91
CA LEU A 128 -19.90 1.16 23.83
C LEU A 128 -21.16 0.37 23.43
N THR A 129 -21.01 -0.79 22.78
CA THR A 129 -22.13 -1.64 22.35
C THR A 129 -22.43 -2.83 23.28
N GLY A 130 -21.64 -3.02 24.34
CA GLY A 130 -21.89 -4.03 25.36
C GLY A 130 -22.82 -3.53 26.46
N ASN A 131 -24.13 -3.60 26.25
CA ASN A 131 -25.14 -3.62 27.29
C ASN A 131 -26.35 -4.45 26.84
#